data_AF-A0A8A4TSX9-F1
#
_entry.id   AF-A0A8A4TSX9-F1
#
_cell.length_a   1.000
_cell.length_b   1.000
_cell.length_c   1.000
_cell.angle_alpha   90.00
_cell.angle_beta   90.00
_cell.angle_gamma   90.00
#
_symmetry.space_group_name_H-M   'P 1'
#
loop_
_entity.id
_entity.type
_entity.pdbx_description
1 polymer ?
#
loop_
_entity_poly.entity_id
_entity_poly.type
_entity_poly.pdbx_seq_one_letter_code
_entity_poly.pdbx_strand_id
1 'polypeptide(L)'
;MRTKFKLHHSNDPINQDLPESEKLLISYEVTGRRYGLYSLGDLLCSTYPFDETGIPNMKGDLAERIARRVMKRFLQRFDQNRGRIGGLFDKSFDPKNRENYVVANTKRYVLKIGRYPNMILLKKTGQGKWGYQHVTDLDGLFDFRYLSKRHLIILESKTGKIDVQAESLYETLFVPLRKLFPEAIFSYVVFADRRHLMDIRYPEYRILQDAAVRIYEALAYHGIASFFFEFQENDSDFMQMCRHLINAYRTYHHERVSFQGSVSVTDSHIAIFEPGNRRPYLELARDPSTGMFRVLRSVRSF
;
A
#
# COMPACT_ATOMS: atom_id res chain seq x y z
N MET A 1 -16.91 18.37 13.25
CA MET A 1 -16.50 17.37 12.23
C MET A 1 -15.61 16.35 12.94
N ARG A 2 -15.98 15.06 13.03
CA ARG A 2 -15.13 14.05 13.67
C ARG A 2 -14.02 13.65 12.69
N THR A 3 -12.78 14.00 12.99
CA THR A 3 -11.59 13.55 12.25
C THR A 3 -11.58 12.02 12.22
N LYS A 4 -11.55 11.42 11.02
CA LYS A 4 -11.59 9.96 10.87
C LYS A 4 -10.24 9.30 11.14
N PHE A 5 -9.14 10.05 11.13
CA PHE A 5 -7.82 9.54 11.48
C PHE A 5 -7.36 10.09 12.83
N LYS A 6 -6.45 9.34 13.47
CA LYS A 6 -5.67 9.77 14.63
C LYS A 6 -4.20 9.49 14.38
N LEU A 7 -3.39 10.48 14.72
CA LEU A 7 -1.94 10.41 14.68
C LEU A 7 -1.46 9.98 16.07
N HIS A 8 -0.54 9.03 16.12
CA HIS A 8 -0.02 8.45 17.34
C HIS A 8 1.51 8.55 17.38
N HIS A 9 2.05 8.68 18.58
CA HIS A 9 3.47 8.50 18.86
C HIS A 9 3.76 7.05 19.27
N SER A 10 5.00 6.60 19.07
CA SER A 10 5.45 5.26 19.48
C SER A 10 5.28 5.00 20.98
N ASN A 11 5.26 6.07 21.80
CA ASN A 11 5.12 6.01 23.26
C ASN A 11 3.68 6.15 23.76
N ASP A 12 2.69 6.28 22.86
CA ASP A 12 1.29 6.41 23.26
C ASP A 12 0.76 5.13 23.94
N PRO A 13 -0.21 5.22 24.85
CA PRO A 13 -0.77 4.05 25.55
C PRO A 13 -1.27 2.92 24.63
N ILE A 14 -1.75 3.26 23.43
CA ILE A 14 -2.20 2.26 22.43
C ILE A 14 -1.06 1.36 21.91
N ASN A 15 0.19 1.79 22.11
CA ASN A 15 1.40 1.15 21.59
C ASN A 15 2.25 0.46 22.69
N GLN A 16 1.86 0.54 23.98
CA GLN A 16 2.67 0.03 25.09
C GLN A 16 2.91 -1.48 25.03
N ASP A 17 1.91 -2.25 24.60
CA ASP A 17 1.98 -3.72 24.53
C ASP A 17 2.30 -4.26 23.13
N LEU A 18 2.55 -3.37 22.16
CA LEU A 18 2.83 -3.77 20.78
C LEU A 18 4.33 -3.94 20.55
N PRO A 19 4.77 -4.97 19.80
CA PRO A 19 6.14 -5.04 19.29
C PRO A 19 6.51 -3.76 18.54
N GLU A 20 7.79 -3.38 18.55
CA GLU A 20 8.26 -2.11 17.96
C GLU A 20 7.75 -1.91 16.52
N SER A 21 7.87 -2.93 15.66
CA SER A 21 7.41 -2.89 14.27
C SER A 21 5.89 -2.77 14.11
N GLU A 22 5.12 -3.13 15.14
CA GLU A 22 3.65 -3.11 15.14
C GLU A 22 3.07 -1.84 15.77
N LYS A 23 3.89 -1.02 16.45
CA LYS A 23 3.45 0.27 17.00
C LYS A 23 2.83 1.13 15.91
N LEU A 24 1.62 1.59 16.16
CA LEU A 24 0.81 2.34 15.23
C LEU A 24 1.25 3.80 15.21
N LEU A 25 1.43 4.35 14.02
CA LEU A 25 1.69 5.78 13.78
C LEU A 25 0.41 6.51 13.36
N ILE A 26 -0.43 5.84 12.57
CA ILE A 26 -1.71 6.39 12.11
C ILE A 26 -2.78 5.32 12.26
N SER A 27 -3.92 5.71 12.85
CA SER A 27 -5.12 4.89 12.89
C SER A 27 -6.28 5.58 12.18
N TYR A 28 -7.22 4.81 11.67
CA TYR A 28 -8.37 5.28 10.92
C TYR A 28 -9.67 4.65 11.45
N GLU A 29 -10.72 5.45 11.60
CA GLU A 29 -12.02 5.04 12.12
C GLU A 29 -13.05 4.93 11.00
N VAL A 30 -13.58 3.71 10.82
CA VAL A 30 -14.68 3.44 9.90
C VAL A 30 -15.87 2.94 10.68
N THR A 31 -16.95 3.72 10.70
CA THR A 31 -18.23 3.35 11.34
C THR A 31 -18.09 2.96 12.82
N GLY A 32 -17.32 3.74 13.59
CA GLY A 32 -17.09 3.50 15.03
C GLY A 32 -16.05 2.43 15.35
N ARG A 33 -15.42 1.81 14.35
CA ARG A 33 -14.31 0.87 14.56
C ARG A 33 -13.00 1.49 14.10
N ARG A 34 -11.98 1.43 14.96
CA ARG A 34 -10.62 1.91 14.68
C ARG A 34 -9.76 0.80 14.08
N TYR A 35 -8.97 1.15 13.07
CA TYR A 35 -8.03 0.26 12.39
C TYR A 35 -6.65 0.92 12.33
N GLY A 36 -5.57 0.14 12.45
CA GLY A 36 -4.23 0.62 12.12
C GLY A 36 -4.13 0.91 10.61
N LEU A 37 -3.73 2.13 10.26
CA LEU A 37 -3.49 2.54 8.90
C LEU A 37 -2.01 2.39 8.53
N TYR A 38 -1.11 2.77 9.46
CA TYR A 38 0.32 2.81 9.22
C TYR A 38 1.08 2.51 10.53
N SER A 39 2.02 1.55 10.52
CA SER A 39 2.87 1.21 11.68
C SER A 39 4.33 1.65 11.50
N LEU A 40 5.16 1.52 12.54
CA LEU A 40 6.61 1.69 12.43
C LEU A 40 7.24 0.69 11.45
N GLY A 41 6.75 -0.56 11.41
CA GLY A 41 7.20 -1.54 10.43
C GLY A 41 6.89 -1.12 8.99
N ASP A 42 5.71 -0.54 8.73
CA ASP A 42 5.38 0.04 7.43
C ASP A 42 6.36 1.18 7.05
N LEU A 43 6.70 2.02 8.03
CA LEU A 43 7.64 3.13 7.87
C LEU A 43 9.02 2.63 7.42
N LEU A 44 9.55 1.62 8.11
CA LEU A 44 10.88 1.06 7.84
C LEU A 44 10.96 0.25 6.54
N CYS A 45 9.85 -0.33 6.09
CA CYS A 45 9.78 -1.11 4.86
C CYS A 45 9.35 -0.30 3.63
N SER A 46 9.20 1.03 3.75
CA SER A 46 8.77 1.86 2.62
C SER A 46 9.91 2.18 1.66
N THR A 47 9.56 2.19 0.37
CA THR A 47 10.51 2.32 -0.74
C THR A 47 10.67 3.75 -1.25
N TYR A 48 9.93 4.70 -0.67
CA TYR A 48 9.98 6.12 -1.00
C TYR A 48 10.66 6.90 0.14
N PRO A 49 11.27 8.07 -0.16
CA PRO A 49 11.89 8.90 0.88
C PRO A 49 10.85 9.50 1.83
N PHE A 50 11.21 9.69 3.10
CA PHE A 50 10.39 10.39 4.10
C PHE A 50 10.82 11.85 4.23
N ASP A 51 10.59 12.61 3.17
CA ASP A 51 10.78 14.05 3.09
C ASP A 51 9.74 14.67 2.14
N GLU A 52 9.88 15.97 1.84
CA GLU A 52 8.96 16.70 0.96
C GLU A 52 8.88 16.08 -0.47
N THR A 53 9.95 15.44 -0.94
CA THR A 53 9.99 14.81 -2.27
C THR A 53 9.17 13.51 -2.32
N GLY A 54 9.02 12.83 -1.18
CA GLY A 54 8.24 11.60 -1.06
C GLY A 54 6.75 11.81 -0.82
N ILE A 55 6.30 13.04 -0.58
CA ILE A 55 4.90 13.37 -0.25
C ILE A 55 3.89 12.80 -1.25
N PRO A 56 4.07 12.90 -2.58
CA PRO A 56 3.13 12.32 -3.53
C PRO A 56 2.93 10.81 -3.34
N ASN A 57 4.02 10.08 -3.09
CA ASN A 57 3.98 8.63 -2.86
C ASN A 57 3.34 8.27 -1.52
N MET A 58 3.65 9.03 -0.47
CA MET A 58 2.99 8.90 0.84
C MET A 58 1.48 9.13 0.74
N LYS A 59 1.06 10.15 -0.02
CA LYS A 59 -0.37 10.43 -0.27
C LYS A 59 -1.05 9.25 -0.95
N GLY A 60 -0.42 8.71 -2.00
CA GLY A 60 -0.90 7.54 -2.72
C GLY A 60 -1.10 6.33 -1.80
N ASP A 61 -0.06 5.95 -1.04
CA ASP A 61 -0.12 4.79 -0.12
C ASP A 61 -1.19 4.99 0.98
N LEU A 62 -1.29 6.20 1.56
CA LEU A 62 -2.32 6.51 2.55
C LEU A 62 -3.73 6.39 1.98
N ALA A 63 -3.95 6.92 0.78
CA ALA A 63 -5.25 6.86 0.11
C ALA A 63 -5.65 5.43 -0.24
N GLU A 64 -4.72 4.64 -0.74
CA GLU A 64 -4.90 3.22 -0.98
C GLU A 64 -5.31 2.50 0.30
N ARG A 65 -4.56 2.71 1.40
CA ARG A 65 -4.84 2.09 2.70
C ARG A 65 -6.22 2.48 3.22
N ILE A 66 -6.61 3.76 3.12
CA ILE A 66 -7.93 4.25 3.53
C ILE A 66 -9.02 3.61 2.67
N ALA A 67 -8.88 3.65 1.34
CA ALA A 67 -9.85 3.09 0.40
C ALA A 67 -10.06 1.60 0.65
N ARG A 68 -8.98 0.83 0.86
CA ARG A 68 -9.07 -0.60 1.21
C ARG A 68 -9.82 -0.83 2.51
N ARG A 69 -9.58 -0.02 3.56
CA ARG A 69 -10.26 -0.15 4.86
C ARG A 69 -11.75 0.18 4.76
N VAL A 70 -12.10 1.25 4.05
CA VAL A 70 -13.49 1.65 3.81
C VAL A 70 -14.21 0.58 2.99
N MET A 71 -13.60 0.13 1.88
CA MET A 71 -14.18 -0.89 1.01
C MET A 71 -14.40 -2.22 1.73
N LYS A 72 -13.39 -2.70 2.50
CA LYS A 72 -13.52 -3.90 3.31
C LYS A 72 -14.69 -3.78 4.29
N ARG A 73 -14.82 -2.62 4.96
CA ARG A 73 -15.90 -2.40 5.92
C ARG A 73 -17.27 -2.31 5.26
N PHE A 74 -17.35 -1.68 4.10
CA PHE A 74 -18.56 -1.64 3.28
C PHE A 74 -19.00 -3.07 2.91
N LEU A 75 -18.11 -3.90 2.37
CA LEU A 75 -18.45 -5.28 1.97
C LEU A 75 -18.87 -6.17 3.15
N GLN A 76 -18.30 -5.98 4.33
CA GLN A 76 -18.75 -6.67 5.55
C GLN A 76 -20.17 -6.31 5.97
N ARG A 77 -20.72 -5.19 5.49
CA ARG A 77 -22.02 -4.67 5.88
C ARG A 77 -23.04 -4.62 4.74
N PHE A 78 -22.61 -4.70 3.48
CA PHE A 78 -23.42 -4.48 2.28
C PHE A 78 -24.66 -5.40 2.23
N ASP A 79 -24.53 -6.65 2.67
CA ASP A 79 -25.66 -7.53 3.00
C ASP A 79 -25.16 -8.66 3.89
N GLN A 80 -25.37 -8.58 5.21
CA GLN A 80 -24.83 -9.56 6.16
C GLN A 80 -25.43 -10.96 6.01
N ASN A 81 -26.63 -11.07 5.42
CA ASN A 81 -27.36 -12.34 5.32
C ASN A 81 -27.07 -13.05 4.00
N ARG A 82 -26.75 -12.30 2.93
CA ARG A 82 -26.55 -12.83 1.58
C ARG A 82 -25.13 -12.66 1.05
N GLY A 83 -24.36 -11.78 1.67
CA GLY A 83 -23.03 -11.38 1.28
C GLY A 83 -21.98 -11.78 2.31
N ARG A 84 -20.83 -12.29 1.84
CA ARG A 84 -19.65 -12.50 2.68
C ARG A 84 -18.38 -12.19 1.92
N ILE A 85 -17.40 -11.63 2.63
CA ILE A 85 -16.03 -11.55 2.10
C ILE A 85 -15.52 -12.99 1.95
N GLY A 86 -15.14 -13.34 0.72
CA GLY A 86 -14.53 -14.62 0.39
C GLY A 86 -13.05 -14.68 0.76
N GLY A 87 -12.44 -15.85 0.54
CA GLY A 87 -10.99 -16.00 0.55
C GLY A 87 -10.46 -15.87 -0.87
N LEU A 88 -9.68 -14.80 -1.14
CA LEU A 88 -8.95 -14.68 -2.40
C LEU A 88 -7.83 -15.72 -2.48
N PHE A 89 -7.22 -16.02 -1.34
CA PHE A 89 -6.10 -16.93 -1.18
C PHE A 89 -6.56 -18.33 -0.78
N ASP A 90 -5.83 -19.35 -1.22
CA ASP A 90 -6.09 -20.73 -0.83
C ASP A 90 -5.47 -21.06 0.55
N LYS A 91 -5.59 -22.33 0.97
CA LYS A 91 -5.08 -22.80 2.27
C LYS A 91 -3.56 -22.77 2.41
N SER A 92 -2.81 -22.64 1.30
CA SER A 92 -1.35 -22.57 1.31
C SER A 92 -0.81 -21.16 1.56
N PHE A 93 -1.68 -20.15 1.54
CA PHE A 93 -1.27 -18.78 1.80
C PHE A 93 -0.85 -18.59 3.26
N ASP A 94 0.43 -18.26 3.45
CA ASP A 94 0.98 -17.85 4.73
C ASP A 94 1.10 -16.32 4.79
N PRO A 95 0.34 -15.64 5.67
CA PRO A 95 0.46 -14.20 5.89
C PRO A 95 1.85 -13.73 6.33
N LYS A 96 2.72 -14.62 6.83
CA LYS A 96 4.12 -14.32 7.17
C LYS A 96 5.06 -14.45 5.98
N ASN A 97 4.71 -15.26 4.97
CA ASN A 97 5.48 -15.46 3.75
C ASN A 97 4.62 -15.21 2.49
N ARG A 98 4.13 -13.97 2.40
CA ARG A 98 3.11 -13.56 1.42
C ARG A 98 3.67 -12.96 0.13
N GLU A 99 4.92 -12.53 0.14
CA GLU A 99 5.51 -11.86 -1.01
C GLU A 99 5.75 -12.83 -2.16
N ASN A 100 5.49 -12.39 -3.39
CA ASN A 100 5.51 -13.21 -4.60
C ASN A 100 4.52 -14.38 -4.63
N TYR A 101 3.64 -14.53 -3.65
CA TYR A 101 2.61 -15.58 -3.66
C TYR A 101 1.72 -15.44 -4.89
N VAL A 102 1.58 -16.52 -5.66
CA VAL A 102 0.80 -16.57 -6.88
C VAL A 102 -0.66 -16.84 -6.53
N VAL A 103 -1.51 -15.83 -6.75
CA VAL A 103 -2.94 -15.90 -6.47
C VAL A 103 -3.68 -16.68 -7.55
N ALA A 104 -3.32 -16.43 -8.81
CA ALA A 104 -3.85 -17.15 -9.95
C ALA A 104 -2.85 -17.12 -11.10
N ASN A 105 -2.85 -18.17 -11.92
CA ASN A 105 -2.05 -18.19 -13.14
C ASN A 105 -2.79 -18.88 -14.29
N THR A 106 -2.38 -18.53 -15.51
CA THR A 106 -2.72 -19.24 -16.74
C THR A 106 -1.46 -19.42 -17.58
N LYS A 107 -1.60 -19.95 -18.81
CA LYS A 107 -0.51 -19.98 -19.80
C LYS A 107 -0.03 -18.58 -20.21
N ARG A 108 -0.87 -17.54 -20.08
CA ARG A 108 -0.57 -16.17 -20.57
C ARG A 108 -0.46 -15.12 -19.47
N TYR A 109 -1.10 -15.30 -18.33
CA TYR A 109 -1.17 -14.28 -17.28
C TYR A 109 -0.86 -14.85 -15.90
N VAL A 110 -0.35 -14.00 -15.03
CA VAL A 110 -0.13 -14.30 -13.61
C VAL A 110 -0.63 -13.12 -12.78
N LEU A 111 -1.42 -13.41 -11.76
CA LEU A 111 -1.71 -12.48 -10.67
C LEU A 111 -0.96 -12.97 -9.44
N LYS A 112 -0.11 -12.12 -8.87
CA LYS A 112 0.62 -12.44 -7.65
C LYS A 112 0.68 -11.25 -6.71
N ILE A 113 1.07 -11.48 -5.47
CA ILE A 113 1.40 -10.41 -4.53
C ILE A 113 2.77 -9.85 -4.91
N GLY A 114 2.82 -8.55 -5.24
CA GLY A 114 4.07 -7.84 -5.51
C GLY A 114 4.67 -7.26 -4.23
N ARG A 115 3.81 -6.58 -3.45
CA ARG A 115 4.05 -6.06 -2.11
C ARG A 115 2.73 -6.13 -1.36
N TYR A 116 2.56 -6.99 -0.37
CA TYR A 116 1.24 -7.15 0.26
C TYR A 116 0.75 -5.84 0.92
N PRO A 117 -0.53 -5.47 0.74
CA PRO A 117 -1.62 -6.23 0.12
C PRO A 117 -1.83 -5.98 -1.38
N ASN A 118 -0.88 -5.33 -2.05
CA ASN A 118 -0.92 -4.92 -3.45
C ASN A 118 -0.55 -6.11 -4.34
N MET A 119 -1.34 -6.25 -5.40
CA MET A 119 -1.13 -7.31 -6.38
C MET A 119 -0.67 -6.73 -7.69
N ILE A 120 0.10 -7.55 -8.40
CA ILE A 120 0.65 -7.23 -9.70
C ILE A 120 0.10 -8.23 -10.71
N LEU A 121 -0.44 -7.70 -11.80
CA LEU A 121 -0.86 -8.46 -12.96
C LEU A 121 0.27 -8.47 -13.99
N LEU A 122 0.66 -9.67 -14.41
CA LEU A 122 1.76 -9.91 -15.32
C LEU A 122 1.29 -10.70 -16.54
N LYS A 123 1.92 -10.43 -17.69
CA LYS A 123 1.75 -11.20 -18.93
C LYS A 123 3.02 -12.01 -19.20
N LYS A 124 2.86 -13.30 -19.48
CA LYS A 124 3.94 -14.22 -19.89
C LYS A 124 4.23 -13.99 -21.36
N THR A 125 5.33 -13.30 -21.66
CA THR A 125 5.74 -12.98 -23.04
C THR A 125 7.12 -13.54 -23.38
N GLY A 126 7.90 -13.99 -22.39
CA GLY A 126 9.31 -14.31 -22.57
C GLY A 126 10.20 -13.06 -22.64
N GLN A 127 9.61 -11.86 -22.56
CA GLN A 127 10.30 -10.58 -22.53
C GLN A 127 10.15 -9.93 -21.15
N GLY A 128 11.04 -9.02 -20.79
CA GLY A 128 11.03 -8.33 -19.49
C GLY A 128 11.72 -9.13 -18.38
N LYS A 129 11.56 -8.67 -17.13
CA LYS A 129 12.22 -9.29 -15.97
C LYS A 129 11.67 -10.70 -15.74
N TRP A 130 12.54 -11.71 -15.81
CA TRP A 130 12.18 -13.13 -15.67
C TRP A 130 11.18 -13.65 -16.73
N GLY A 131 11.08 -13.00 -17.89
CA GLY A 131 10.16 -13.39 -18.98
C GLY A 131 8.71 -12.93 -18.79
N TYR A 132 8.47 -12.01 -17.85
CA TYR A 132 7.18 -11.39 -17.60
C TYR A 132 7.18 -9.91 -17.97
N GLN A 133 6.12 -9.49 -18.63
CA GLN A 133 5.79 -8.08 -18.86
C GLN A 133 4.79 -7.61 -17.80
N HIS A 134 5.08 -6.47 -17.18
CA HIS A 134 4.15 -5.79 -16.28
C HIS A 134 2.92 -5.33 -17.04
N VAL A 135 1.72 -5.61 -16.52
CA VAL A 135 0.46 -5.13 -17.07
C VAL A 135 -0.04 -3.96 -16.23
N THR A 136 -0.29 -4.21 -14.94
CA THR A 136 -0.69 -3.17 -13.99
C THR A 136 -0.52 -3.66 -12.54
N ASP A 137 -0.47 -2.71 -11.61
CA ASP A 137 -0.60 -2.95 -10.18
C ASP A 137 -2.05 -2.67 -9.74
N LEU A 138 -2.50 -3.36 -8.69
CA LEU A 138 -3.86 -3.24 -8.16
C LEU A 138 -3.83 -2.68 -6.74
N ASP A 139 -4.39 -1.47 -6.58
CA ASP A 139 -4.63 -0.80 -5.28
C ASP A 139 -5.62 -1.57 -4.40
N GLY A 140 -6.32 -2.57 -4.94
CA GLY A 140 -7.09 -3.51 -4.15
C GLY A 140 -7.85 -4.50 -5.01
N LEU A 141 -7.98 -5.72 -4.50
CA LEU A 141 -8.86 -6.74 -5.07
C LEU A 141 -9.56 -7.43 -3.92
N PHE A 142 -10.89 -7.45 -3.97
CA PHE A 142 -11.72 -8.11 -2.98
C PHE A 142 -12.47 -9.27 -3.63
N ASP A 143 -12.40 -10.43 -2.99
CA ASP A 143 -13.30 -11.55 -3.28
C ASP A 143 -14.55 -11.39 -2.40
N PHE A 144 -15.70 -11.21 -3.04
CA PHE A 144 -16.99 -11.10 -2.38
C PHE A 144 -17.94 -12.17 -2.92
N ARG A 145 -18.63 -12.88 -2.04
CA ARG A 145 -19.63 -13.89 -2.41
C ARG A 145 -21.00 -13.34 -2.11
N TYR A 146 -21.82 -13.22 -3.14
CA TYR A 146 -23.20 -12.76 -3.04
C TYR A 146 -24.11 -13.70 -3.83
N LEU A 147 -25.14 -14.24 -3.17
CA LEU A 147 -26.06 -15.21 -3.78
C LEU A 147 -25.32 -16.36 -4.50
N SER A 148 -24.31 -16.92 -3.85
CA SER A 148 -23.43 -17.99 -4.37
C SER A 148 -22.57 -17.62 -5.59
N LYS A 149 -22.65 -16.40 -6.11
CA LYS A 149 -21.79 -15.92 -7.20
C LYS A 149 -20.52 -15.29 -6.65
N ARG A 150 -19.41 -15.46 -7.38
CA ARG A 150 -18.12 -14.83 -7.08
C ARG A 150 -18.09 -13.43 -7.70
N HIS A 151 -17.90 -12.41 -6.89
CA HIS A 151 -17.67 -11.05 -7.31
C HIS A 151 -16.22 -10.67 -7.00
N LEU A 152 -15.46 -10.32 -8.01
CA LEU A 152 -14.13 -9.75 -7.87
C LEU A 152 -14.22 -8.24 -8.07
N ILE A 153 -13.92 -7.51 -7.00
CA ILE A 153 -14.03 -6.06 -6.93
C ILE A 153 -12.63 -5.49 -7.01
N ILE A 154 -12.32 -4.79 -8.09
CA ILE A 154 -11.05 -4.11 -8.30
C ILE A 154 -11.20 -2.68 -7.78
N LEU A 155 -10.27 -2.27 -6.93
CA LEU A 155 -10.20 -0.95 -6.34
C LEU A 155 -9.05 -0.16 -6.97
N GLU A 156 -9.30 1.10 -7.29
CA GLU A 156 -8.29 2.13 -7.52
C GLU A 156 -8.52 3.33 -6.60
N SER A 157 -7.42 3.98 -6.21
CA SER A 157 -7.39 5.16 -5.36
C SER A 157 -6.63 6.29 -6.02
N LYS A 158 -7.27 7.46 -6.17
CA LYS A 158 -6.71 8.63 -6.86
C LYS A 158 -6.80 9.86 -5.96
N THR A 159 -5.65 10.30 -5.45
CA THR A 159 -5.57 11.55 -4.67
C THR A 159 -5.37 12.80 -5.53
N GLY A 160 -5.37 12.63 -6.85
CA GLY A 160 -5.25 13.68 -7.85
C GLY A 160 -6.19 13.38 -9.01
N LYS A 161 -5.88 13.92 -10.20
CA LYS A 161 -6.69 13.70 -11.40
C LYS A 161 -6.84 12.20 -11.68
N ILE A 162 -8.06 11.78 -12.04
CA ILE A 162 -8.31 10.43 -12.52
C ILE A 162 -7.66 10.30 -13.91
N ASP A 163 -6.56 9.56 -13.97
CA ASP A 163 -5.69 9.36 -15.14
C ASP A 163 -5.83 7.97 -15.77
N VAL A 164 -6.97 7.32 -15.51
CA VAL A 164 -7.27 5.99 -16.05
C VAL A 164 -7.63 6.10 -17.53
N GLN A 165 -6.95 5.32 -18.37
CA GLN A 165 -7.27 5.19 -19.79
C GLN A 165 -8.55 4.35 -19.97
N ALA A 166 -9.70 5.01 -19.92
CA ALA A 166 -11.01 4.36 -19.97
C ALA A 166 -11.16 3.42 -21.18
N GLU A 167 -10.70 3.84 -22.35
CA GLU A 167 -10.85 3.10 -23.62
C GLU A 167 -10.11 1.77 -23.63
N SER A 168 -8.96 1.70 -22.96
CA SER A 168 -8.12 0.50 -22.92
C SER A 168 -8.29 -0.30 -21.63
N LEU A 169 -9.01 0.23 -20.63
CA LEU A 169 -9.17 -0.38 -19.30
C LEU A 169 -9.73 -1.79 -19.37
N TYR A 170 -10.75 -2.03 -20.20
CA TYR A 170 -11.32 -3.37 -20.37
C TYR A 170 -10.27 -4.37 -20.90
N GLU A 171 -9.59 -4.03 -21.99
CA GLU A 171 -8.61 -4.90 -22.64
C GLU A 171 -7.35 -5.13 -21.79
N THR A 172 -6.91 -4.11 -21.08
CA THR A 172 -5.66 -4.14 -20.30
C THR A 172 -5.83 -4.81 -18.93
N LEU A 173 -6.96 -4.59 -18.25
CA LEU A 173 -7.20 -5.10 -16.91
C LEU A 173 -8.18 -6.28 -16.91
N PHE A 174 -9.37 -6.10 -17.47
CA PHE A 174 -10.46 -7.06 -17.29
C PHE A 174 -10.37 -8.28 -18.20
N VAL A 175 -9.86 -8.17 -19.41
CA VAL A 175 -9.62 -9.33 -20.28
C VAL A 175 -8.62 -10.31 -19.66
N PRO A 176 -7.46 -9.88 -19.12
CA PRO A 176 -6.59 -10.76 -18.36
C PRO A 176 -7.26 -11.36 -17.12
N LEU A 177 -8.00 -10.56 -16.35
CA LEU A 177 -8.66 -11.04 -15.13
C LEU A 177 -9.75 -12.07 -15.43
N ARG A 178 -10.54 -11.90 -16.50
CA ARG A 178 -11.52 -12.91 -16.95
C ARG A 178 -10.86 -14.23 -17.35
N LYS A 179 -9.64 -14.19 -17.89
CA LYS A 179 -8.88 -15.43 -18.17
C LYS A 179 -8.38 -16.10 -16.90
N LEU A 180 -8.03 -15.33 -15.87
CA LEU A 180 -7.60 -15.84 -14.57
C LEU A 180 -8.77 -16.36 -13.73
N PHE A 181 -9.94 -15.73 -13.85
CA PHE A 181 -11.15 -16.03 -13.07
C PHE A 181 -12.40 -16.04 -13.98
N PRO A 182 -12.59 -17.07 -14.81
CA PRO A 182 -13.65 -17.10 -15.81
C PRO A 182 -15.06 -17.05 -15.23
N GLU A 183 -15.26 -17.63 -14.04
CA GLU A 183 -16.56 -17.71 -13.36
C GLU A 183 -16.87 -16.48 -12.48
N ALA A 184 -16.00 -15.46 -12.48
CA ALA A 184 -16.16 -14.29 -11.62
C ALA A 184 -16.94 -13.17 -12.33
N ILE A 185 -17.85 -12.54 -11.58
CA ILE A 185 -18.43 -11.25 -11.93
C ILE A 185 -17.46 -10.17 -11.49
N PHE A 186 -17.22 -9.18 -12.33
CA PHE A 186 -16.28 -8.11 -12.04
C PHE A 186 -16.99 -6.80 -11.72
N SER A 187 -16.41 -6.05 -10.80
CA SER A 187 -16.80 -4.66 -10.52
C SER A 187 -15.57 -3.80 -10.35
N TYR A 188 -15.66 -2.56 -10.81
CA TYR A 188 -14.61 -1.57 -10.74
C TYR A 188 -15.00 -0.49 -9.74
N VAL A 189 -14.09 -0.14 -8.84
CA VAL A 189 -14.33 0.84 -7.79
C VAL A 189 -13.23 1.87 -7.81
N VAL A 190 -13.60 3.14 -7.94
CA VAL A 190 -12.65 4.26 -7.90
C VAL A 190 -12.95 5.10 -6.66
N PHE A 191 -11.95 5.25 -5.79
CA PHE A 191 -11.94 6.26 -4.75
C PHE A 191 -11.15 7.48 -5.24
N ALA A 192 -11.75 8.67 -5.17
CA ALA A 192 -11.09 9.90 -5.59
C ALA A 192 -11.51 11.10 -4.73
N ASP A 193 -10.71 12.18 -4.79
CA ASP A 193 -11.16 13.48 -4.26
C ASP A 193 -12.41 13.94 -5.02
N ARG A 194 -13.37 14.51 -4.29
CA ARG A 194 -14.58 15.10 -4.84
C ARG A 194 -14.33 15.97 -6.06
N ARG A 195 -13.28 16.79 -6.03
CA ARG A 195 -12.95 17.75 -7.10
C ARG A 195 -12.50 17.09 -8.41
N HIS A 196 -12.14 15.81 -8.37
CA HIS A 196 -11.76 15.03 -9.55
C HIS A 196 -12.83 14.04 -9.99
N LEU A 197 -13.83 13.81 -9.13
CA LEU A 197 -14.89 12.84 -9.36
C LEU A 197 -16.22 13.50 -9.73
N MET A 198 -16.58 14.59 -9.05
CA MET A 198 -17.88 15.23 -9.12
C MET A 198 -17.77 16.64 -9.70
N ASP A 199 -18.77 17.07 -10.46
CA ASP A 199 -18.90 18.45 -10.92
C ASP A 199 -19.12 19.36 -9.71
N ILE A 200 -18.17 20.26 -9.47
CA ILE A 200 -18.19 21.18 -8.33
C ILE A 200 -19.18 22.33 -8.51
N ARG A 201 -19.69 22.56 -9.74
CA ARG A 201 -20.66 23.62 -10.04
C ARG A 201 -22.03 23.33 -9.44
N TYR A 202 -22.36 22.05 -9.27
CA TYR A 202 -23.66 21.61 -8.76
C TYR A 202 -23.53 20.46 -7.73
N PRO A 203 -23.00 20.74 -6.53
CA PRO A 203 -22.65 19.73 -5.55
C PRO A 203 -23.84 18.90 -5.04
N GLU A 204 -25.05 19.43 -5.09
CA GLU A 204 -26.30 18.79 -4.67
C GLU A 204 -26.74 17.66 -5.61
N TYR A 205 -26.44 17.77 -6.91
CA TYR A 205 -26.91 16.82 -7.93
C TYR A 205 -25.98 15.63 -8.13
N ARG A 206 -24.81 15.60 -7.46
CA ARG A 206 -23.82 14.50 -7.51
C ARG A 206 -23.49 14.05 -8.94
N ILE A 207 -23.31 15.04 -9.82
CA ILE A 207 -23.01 14.82 -11.23
C ILE A 207 -21.54 14.41 -11.33
N LEU A 208 -21.26 13.29 -12.02
CA LEU A 208 -19.89 12.84 -12.28
C LEU A 208 -19.21 13.73 -13.32
N GLN A 209 -17.90 13.90 -13.19
CA GLN A 209 -17.08 14.51 -14.25
C GLN A 209 -16.86 13.54 -15.41
N ASP A 210 -16.53 14.09 -16.58
CA ASP A 210 -16.31 13.36 -17.84
C ASP A 210 -15.37 12.15 -17.70
N ALA A 211 -14.33 12.24 -16.88
CA ALA A 211 -13.40 11.13 -16.66
C ALA A 211 -14.09 9.91 -16.04
N ALA A 212 -14.93 10.12 -15.02
CA ALA A 212 -15.68 9.05 -14.38
C ALA A 212 -16.80 8.52 -15.28
N VAL A 213 -17.46 9.40 -16.05
CA VAL A 213 -18.47 9.01 -17.05
C VAL A 213 -17.85 8.11 -18.12
N ARG A 214 -16.71 8.48 -18.70
CA ARG A 214 -16.00 7.67 -19.70
C ARG A 214 -15.61 6.28 -19.18
N ILE A 215 -15.13 6.19 -17.94
CA ILE A 215 -14.83 4.91 -17.30
C ILE A 215 -16.11 4.05 -17.19
N TYR A 216 -17.19 4.65 -16.69
CA TYR A 216 -18.48 3.95 -16.55
C TYR A 216 -18.96 3.42 -17.90
N GLU A 217 -18.99 4.26 -18.94
CA GLU A 217 -19.46 3.88 -20.26
C GLU A 217 -18.62 2.78 -20.89
N ALA A 218 -17.28 2.90 -20.82
CA ALA A 218 -16.35 1.92 -21.36
C ALA A 218 -16.52 0.54 -20.69
N LEU A 219 -16.78 0.50 -19.39
CA LEU A 219 -16.94 -0.75 -18.63
C LEU A 219 -18.36 -1.33 -18.68
N ALA A 220 -19.38 -0.48 -18.73
CA ALA A 220 -20.79 -0.88 -18.76
C ALA A 220 -21.11 -1.70 -20.02
N TYR A 221 -20.53 -1.32 -21.17
CA TYR A 221 -20.67 -2.08 -22.42
C TYR A 221 -20.21 -3.55 -22.28
N HIS A 222 -19.26 -3.81 -21.40
CA HIS A 222 -18.73 -5.16 -21.14
C HIS A 222 -19.35 -5.84 -19.91
N GLY A 223 -20.41 -5.27 -19.32
CA GLY A 223 -21.11 -5.82 -18.15
C GLY A 223 -20.31 -5.70 -16.85
N ILE A 224 -19.41 -4.72 -16.74
CA ILE A 224 -18.64 -4.45 -15.52
C ILE A 224 -19.26 -3.26 -14.80
N ALA A 225 -19.82 -3.51 -13.61
CA ALA A 225 -20.38 -2.45 -12.78
C ALA A 225 -19.27 -1.54 -12.27
N SER A 226 -19.49 -0.22 -12.32
CA SER A 226 -18.54 0.78 -11.82
C SER A 226 -19.13 1.55 -10.66
N PHE A 227 -18.35 1.72 -9.59
CA PHE A 227 -18.73 2.48 -8.40
C PHE A 227 -17.70 3.57 -8.13
N PHE A 228 -18.18 4.76 -7.79
CA PHE A 228 -17.35 5.92 -7.54
C PHE A 228 -17.57 6.43 -6.13
N PHE A 229 -16.51 6.46 -5.33
CA PHE A 229 -16.53 6.91 -3.94
C PHE A 229 -15.65 8.13 -3.75
N GLU A 230 -16.14 9.06 -2.93
CA GLU A 230 -15.41 10.25 -2.53
C GLU A 230 -14.60 9.97 -1.26
N PHE A 231 -13.32 10.35 -1.25
CA PHE A 231 -12.56 10.44 -0.01
C PHE A 231 -13.15 11.51 0.89
N GLN A 232 -13.24 11.19 2.18
CA GLN A 232 -13.79 12.10 3.17
C GLN A 232 -12.68 12.99 3.77
N GLU A 233 -11.44 12.65 3.44
CA GLU A 233 -10.22 13.38 3.71
C GLU A 233 -9.97 14.37 2.58
N ASN A 234 -9.60 15.59 2.94
CA ASN A 234 -9.13 16.58 1.98
C ASN A 234 -7.60 16.54 1.87
N ASP A 235 -7.05 17.35 0.96
CA ASP A 235 -5.60 17.45 0.77
C ASP A 235 -4.84 17.83 2.05
N SER A 236 -5.38 18.72 2.88
CA SER A 236 -4.77 19.12 4.16
C SER A 236 -4.70 17.95 5.15
N ASP A 237 -5.72 17.09 5.20
CA ASP A 237 -5.73 15.89 6.03
C ASP A 237 -4.62 14.92 5.60
N PHE A 238 -4.49 14.68 4.30
CA PHE A 238 -3.42 13.86 3.75
C PHE A 238 -2.03 14.46 4.04
N MET A 239 -1.86 15.76 3.86
CA MET A 239 -0.59 16.44 4.17
C MET A 239 -0.25 16.36 5.66
N GLN A 240 -1.24 16.43 6.55
CA GLN A 240 -1.03 16.26 7.98
C GLN A 240 -0.52 14.85 8.30
N MET A 241 -1.11 13.81 7.69
CA MET A 241 -0.64 12.43 7.81
C MET A 241 0.78 12.25 7.27
N CYS A 242 1.08 12.79 6.08
CA CYS A 242 2.43 12.72 5.49
C CYS A 242 3.49 13.38 6.40
N ARG A 243 3.22 14.59 6.89
CA ARG A 243 4.13 15.31 7.81
C ARG A 243 4.35 14.54 9.11
N HIS A 244 3.30 13.89 9.63
CA HIS A 244 3.43 13.01 10.79
C HIS A 244 4.39 11.85 10.52
N LEU A 245 4.28 11.19 9.37
CA LEU A 245 5.20 10.11 8.98
C LEU A 245 6.64 10.62 8.80
N ILE A 246 6.84 11.77 8.18
CA ILE A 246 8.17 12.41 8.05
C ILE A 246 8.76 12.68 9.45
N ASN A 247 7.96 13.24 10.36
CA ASN A 247 8.42 13.52 11.72
C ASN A 247 8.70 12.24 12.50
N ALA A 248 7.85 11.21 12.39
CA ALA A 248 8.09 9.92 13.02
C ALA A 248 9.37 9.26 12.50
N TYR A 249 9.59 9.29 11.17
CA TYR A 249 10.82 8.81 10.54
C TYR A 249 12.04 9.58 11.04
N ARG A 250 11.95 10.91 11.08
CA ARG A 250 13.00 11.76 11.63
C ARG A 250 13.28 11.42 13.08
N THR A 251 12.29 11.34 13.96
CA THR A 251 12.49 10.99 15.37
C THR A 251 13.16 9.63 15.52
N TYR A 252 12.67 8.61 14.81
CA TYR A 252 13.24 7.26 14.84
C TYR A 252 14.68 7.23 14.29
N HIS A 253 14.98 7.97 13.23
CA HIS A 253 16.34 8.06 12.69
C HIS A 253 17.23 9.08 13.41
N HIS A 254 16.68 10.00 14.21
CA HIS A 254 17.38 10.91 15.11
C HIS A 254 17.59 10.32 16.49
N GLU A 255 17.04 9.13 16.79
CA GLU A 255 17.67 8.15 17.70
C GLU A 255 19.00 7.62 17.09
N ARG A 256 19.80 8.54 16.53
CA ARG A 256 21.20 8.33 16.24
C ARG A 256 21.87 8.05 17.57
N VAL A 257 22.47 6.89 17.67
CA VAL A 257 23.51 6.63 18.66
C VAL A 257 24.57 7.73 18.49
N SER A 258 24.61 8.64 19.45
CA SER A 258 25.66 9.65 19.55
C SER A 258 26.89 8.96 20.11
N PHE A 259 27.80 8.57 19.22
CA PHE A 259 29.11 8.08 19.61
C PHE A 259 29.99 9.28 19.95
N GLN A 260 30.35 9.42 21.23
CA GLN A 260 31.56 10.16 21.56
C GLN A 260 32.74 9.24 21.26
N GLY A 261 33.74 9.72 20.53
CA GLY A 261 34.93 8.93 20.19
C GLY A 261 35.47 9.26 18.81
N SER A 262 36.33 8.38 18.28
CA SER A 262 36.94 8.57 16.96
C SER A 262 36.36 7.61 15.94
N VAL A 263 36.20 8.08 14.71
CA VAL A 263 35.78 7.25 13.57
C VAL A 263 36.92 7.23 12.55
N SER A 264 37.28 6.04 12.08
CA SER A 264 38.22 5.84 10.96
C SER A 264 37.45 5.27 9.77
N VAL A 265 37.53 5.96 8.63
CA VAL A 265 36.86 5.57 7.38
C VAL A 265 37.88 5.51 6.26
N THR A 266 37.90 4.38 5.56
CA THR A 266 38.68 4.15 4.33
C THR A 266 37.81 3.39 3.32
N ASP A 267 38.28 3.29 2.08
CA ASP A 267 37.52 2.62 1.00
C ASP A 267 37.23 1.13 1.25
N SER A 268 37.99 0.49 2.14
CA SER A 268 37.88 -0.92 2.49
C SER A 268 37.49 -1.18 3.94
N HIS A 269 37.42 -0.15 4.79
CA HIS A 269 37.31 -0.33 6.24
C HIS A 269 36.62 0.83 6.96
N ILE A 270 35.72 0.51 7.89
CA ILE A 270 35.08 1.47 8.80
C ILE A 270 35.24 0.97 10.23
N ALA A 271 35.81 1.79 11.11
CA ALA A 271 35.95 1.48 12.53
C ALA A 271 35.45 2.64 13.40
N ILE A 272 34.65 2.32 14.41
CA ILE A 272 34.10 3.26 15.41
C ILE A 272 34.70 2.92 16.77
N PHE A 273 35.31 3.89 17.43
CA PHE A 273 35.95 3.74 18.74
C PHE A 273 35.21 4.57 19.79
N GLU A 274 35.06 4.03 21.00
CA GLU A 274 34.65 4.80 22.18
C GLU A 274 35.82 5.61 22.75
N PRO A 275 35.57 6.69 23.53
CA PRO A 275 36.64 7.54 24.05
C PRO A 275 37.54 6.75 25.00
N GLY A 276 38.86 6.82 24.80
CA GLY A 276 39.82 6.09 25.62
C GLY A 276 39.94 4.59 25.33
N ASN A 277 39.13 4.04 24.42
CA ASN A 277 39.19 2.63 24.06
C ASN A 277 40.07 2.41 22.82
N ARG A 278 41.07 1.53 22.93
CA ARG A 278 41.92 1.14 21.80
C ARG A 278 41.29 0.10 20.88
N ARG A 279 40.19 -0.53 21.31
CA ARG A 279 39.47 -1.54 20.53
C ARG A 279 38.21 -0.92 19.92
N PRO A 280 37.91 -1.18 18.64
CA PRO A 280 36.71 -0.64 18.01
C PRO A 280 35.46 -1.26 18.63
N TYR A 281 34.47 -0.40 18.87
CA TYR A 281 33.11 -0.75 19.26
C TYR A 281 32.39 -1.45 18.10
N LEU A 282 32.54 -0.91 16.89
CA LEU A 282 32.07 -1.48 15.64
C LEU A 282 33.20 -1.45 14.62
N GLU A 283 33.40 -2.57 13.94
CA GLU A 283 34.40 -2.72 12.90
C GLU A 283 33.77 -3.39 11.69
N LEU A 284 33.81 -2.72 10.54
CA LEU A 284 33.28 -3.17 9.27
C LEU A 284 34.42 -3.24 8.24
N ALA A 285 34.42 -4.28 7.41
CA ALA A 285 35.31 -4.37 6.26
C ALA A 285 34.51 -4.59 4.99
N ARG A 286 34.97 -4.00 3.89
CA ARG A 286 34.35 -4.18 2.59
C ARG A 286 34.70 -5.56 2.06
N ASP A 287 33.67 -6.33 1.74
CA ASP A 287 33.81 -7.63 1.08
C ASP A 287 34.23 -7.40 -0.38
N PRO A 288 35.39 -7.92 -0.82
CA PRO A 288 35.88 -7.73 -2.18
C PRO A 288 34.96 -8.31 -3.26
N SER A 289 34.14 -9.31 -2.93
CA SER A 289 33.27 -9.99 -3.89
C SER A 289 31.95 -9.28 -4.12
N THR A 290 31.39 -8.66 -3.08
CA THR A 290 30.08 -8.01 -3.12
C THR A 290 30.17 -6.49 -3.13
N GLY A 291 31.31 -5.92 -2.75
CA GLY A 291 31.51 -4.47 -2.57
C GLY A 291 30.78 -3.90 -1.35
N MET A 292 30.11 -4.74 -0.55
CA MET A 292 29.32 -4.36 0.63
C MET A 292 30.17 -4.45 1.89
N PHE A 293 29.85 -3.64 2.91
CA PHE A 293 30.51 -3.72 4.21
C PHE A 293 29.93 -4.88 5.04
N ARG A 294 30.79 -5.77 5.52
CA ARG A 294 30.46 -6.83 6.48
C ARG A 294 30.94 -6.46 7.88
N VAL A 295 30.19 -6.88 8.90
CA VAL A 295 30.58 -6.69 10.30
C VAL A 295 31.70 -7.67 10.65
N LEU A 296 32.89 -7.14 10.98
CA LEU A 296 33.98 -7.93 11.57
C LEU A 296 33.83 -8.04 13.08
N ARG A 297 33.36 -6.96 13.71
CA ARG A 297 33.19 -6.89 15.15
C ARG A 297 32.07 -5.94 15.53
N SER A 298 31.27 -6.35 16.51
CA SER A 298 30.29 -5.50 17.19
C SER A 298 30.27 -5.92 18.65
N VAL A 299 30.44 -4.97 19.58
CA VAL A 299 30.15 -5.21 20.99
C VAL A 299 28.63 -5.17 21.15
N ARG A 300 28.01 -6.31 21.47
CA ARG A 300 26.58 -6.35 21.80
C ARG A 300 26.36 -5.72 23.18
N SER A 301 25.95 -4.47 23.22
CA SER A 301 25.31 -3.87 24.38
C SER A 301 23.80 -3.88 24.13
N PHE A 302 23.06 -4.56 25.00
CA PHE A 302 21.58 -4.57 25.05
C PHE A 302 21.05 -3.21 25.49
#